data_AF-A0A3B1CQF4-F1
#
_entry.id   AF-A0A3B1CQF4-F1
#
_cell.length_a   1.000
_cell.length_b   1.000
_cell.length_c   1.000
_cell.angle_alpha   90.00
_cell.angle_beta   90.00
_cell.angle_gamma   90.00
#
_symmetry.space_group_name_H-M   'P 1'
#
loop_
_entity.id
_entity.type
_entity.pdbx_description
1 polymer ?
#
loop_
_entity_poly.entity_id
_entity_poly.type
_entity_poly.pdbx_seq_one_letter_code
_entity_poly.pdbx_strand_id
1 'polypeptide(L)'
;MTEQEFIKKWIEKIENDLLTNFPDDYIKEYKTETVQLPSKAFSIASELFGQYEVLDAGNNIVIQTDDYYLVKYLLYANRTKPTSVLVPTVKSEVETVVKEYEKLLDLIIKEVMKEIKVVLPTGDTLKVSNQIFNRINLTRY
;
A
#
# COMPACT_ATOMS: atom_id res chain seq x y z
N MET A 1 -4.04 4.73 -28.87
CA MET A 1 -3.63 3.96 -27.69
C MET A 1 -4.80 3.08 -27.28
N THR A 2 -4.57 1.79 -27.11
CA THR A 2 -5.58 0.84 -26.61
C THR A 2 -5.61 0.82 -25.08
N GLU A 3 -6.66 0.25 -24.49
CA GLU A 3 -6.76 0.06 -23.03
C GLU A 3 -5.55 -0.74 -22.48
N GLN A 4 -5.12 -1.80 -23.17
CA GLN A 4 -4.00 -2.62 -22.75
C GLN A 4 -2.65 -1.88 -22.83
N GLU A 5 -2.45 -1.08 -23.88
CA GLU A 5 -1.26 -0.21 -24.00
C GLU A 5 -1.22 0.83 -22.87
N PHE A 6 -2.36 1.42 -22.54
CA PHE A 6 -2.47 2.39 -21.45
C PHE A 6 -2.13 1.75 -20.10
N ILE A 7 -2.70 0.58 -19.80
CA ILE A 7 -2.45 -0.17 -18.56
C ILE A 7 -0.96 -0.50 -18.44
N LYS A 8 -0.36 -1.04 -19.51
CA LYS A 8 1.07 -1.40 -19.51
C LYS A 8 1.95 -0.18 -19.25
N LYS A 9 1.71 0.93 -19.97
CA LYS A 9 2.44 2.19 -19.79
C LYS A 9 2.39 2.67 -18.33
N TRP A 10 1.21 2.66 -17.72
CA TRP A 10 1.05 3.16 -16.35
C TRP A 10 1.65 2.24 -15.29
N ILE A 11 1.61 0.92 -15.49
CA ILE A 11 2.32 -0.02 -14.62
C ILE A 11 3.82 0.28 -14.65
N GLU A 12 4.42 0.36 -15.84
CA GLU A 12 5.84 0.64 -16.00
C GLU A 12 6.23 2.00 -15.40
N LYS A 13 5.41 3.04 -15.62
CA LYS A 13 5.64 4.37 -15.02
C LYS A 13 5.57 4.35 -13.50
N ILE A 14 4.58 3.66 -12.92
CA ILE A 14 4.43 3.62 -11.47
C ILE A 14 5.60 2.87 -10.84
N GLU A 15 5.93 1.68 -11.34
CA GLU A 15 6.98 0.84 -10.77
C GLU A 15 8.38 1.45 -10.88
N ASN A 16 8.68 2.17 -11.97
CA ASN A 16 10.02 2.71 -12.19
C ASN A 16 10.20 4.15 -11.69
N ASP A 17 9.17 4.99 -11.78
CA ASP A 17 9.36 6.44 -11.61
C ASP A 17 8.62 7.03 -10.40
N LEU A 18 7.49 6.45 -9.99
CA LEU A 18 6.59 7.07 -9.00
C LEU A 18 6.58 6.35 -7.65
N LEU A 19 6.83 5.04 -7.63
CA LEU A 19 6.71 4.24 -6.43
C LEU A 19 8.02 4.22 -5.65
N THR A 20 7.95 4.68 -4.42
CA THR A 20 9.06 4.67 -3.45
C THR A 20 9.17 3.32 -2.74
N ASN A 21 10.33 3.05 -2.14
CA ASN A 21 10.52 1.87 -1.29
C ASN A 21 9.95 2.16 0.11
N PHE A 22 8.66 1.85 0.27
CA PHE A 22 8.00 1.93 1.58
C PHE A 22 8.34 0.69 2.43
N PRO A 23 8.68 0.86 3.73
CA PRO A 23 8.78 2.13 4.45
C PRO A 23 10.18 2.77 4.46
N ASP A 24 11.20 2.08 3.96
CA ASP A 24 12.62 2.44 4.08
C ASP A 24 12.94 3.88 3.65
N ASP A 25 12.25 4.40 2.63
CA ASP A 25 12.43 5.77 2.15
C ASP A 25 11.86 6.84 3.08
N TYR A 26 10.96 6.47 4.00
CA TYR A 26 10.22 7.39 4.88
C TYR A 26 10.71 7.40 6.32
N ILE A 27 11.55 6.43 6.72
CA ILE A 27 11.90 6.20 8.13
C ILE A 27 13.35 6.52 8.49
N LYS A 28 14.11 7.15 7.58
CA LYS A 28 15.56 7.38 7.72
C LYS A 28 15.95 8.19 8.95
N GLU A 29 15.05 9.03 9.47
CA GLU A 29 15.29 9.91 10.61
C GLU A 29 14.71 9.38 11.94
N TYR A 30 13.95 8.29 11.90
CA TYR A 30 13.26 7.77 13.08
C TYR A 30 14.04 6.66 13.76
N LYS A 31 13.85 6.53 15.08
CA LYS A 31 14.30 5.35 15.81
C LYS A 31 13.33 4.21 15.53
N THR A 32 13.86 3.14 14.95
CA THR A 32 13.05 2.00 14.51
C THR A 32 13.34 0.73 15.31
N GLU A 33 12.38 -0.19 15.27
CA GLU A 33 12.53 -1.57 15.71
C GLU A 33 12.18 -2.53 14.58
N THR A 34 12.72 -3.74 14.63
CA THR A 34 12.46 -4.78 13.63
C THR A 34 11.26 -5.62 14.01
N VAL A 35 10.22 -5.59 13.17
CA VAL A 35 9.05 -6.47 13.27
C VAL A 35 9.20 -7.62 12.28
N GLN A 36 9.08 -8.85 12.76
CA GLN A 36 9.12 -10.05 11.90
C GLN A 36 7.77 -10.24 11.21
N LEU A 37 7.82 -10.58 9.92
CA LEU A 37 6.65 -10.78 9.08
C LEU A 37 6.65 -12.19 8.48
N PRO A 38 5.47 -12.77 8.17
CA PRO A 38 5.35 -14.15 7.74
C PRO A 38 5.86 -14.41 6.31
N SER A 39 6.41 -13.41 5.62
CA SER A 39 6.81 -13.48 4.19
C SER A 39 5.67 -13.92 3.27
N LYS A 40 4.43 -13.63 3.67
CA LYS A 40 3.20 -14.03 3.00
C LYS A 40 2.23 -12.85 2.98
N ALA A 41 1.29 -12.90 2.04
CA ALA A 41 0.16 -11.97 2.07
C ALA A 41 -0.60 -12.14 3.39
N PHE A 42 -1.00 -11.01 3.97
CA PHE A 42 -1.85 -10.96 5.14
C PHE A 42 -2.89 -9.86 4.95
N SER A 43 -4.03 -10.00 5.62
CA SER A 43 -5.19 -9.12 5.49
C SER A 43 -5.73 -8.72 6.85
N ILE A 44 -6.40 -7.57 6.90
CA ILE A 44 -7.15 -7.14 8.08
C ILE A 44 -8.34 -8.08 8.27
N ALA A 45 -8.46 -8.66 9.47
CA ALA A 45 -9.66 -9.35 9.92
C ALA A 45 -10.64 -8.37 10.59
N SER A 46 -11.77 -8.88 11.06
CA SER A 46 -12.76 -8.04 11.72
C SER A 46 -12.20 -7.43 13.00
N GLU A 47 -12.58 -6.19 13.28
CA GLU A 47 -12.30 -5.55 14.57
C GLU A 47 -13.03 -6.33 15.67
N LEU A 48 -12.28 -6.79 16.67
CA LEU A 48 -12.80 -7.48 17.84
C LEU A 48 -12.40 -6.70 19.09
N PHE A 49 -13.38 -6.21 19.82
CA PHE A 49 -13.19 -5.47 21.09
C PHE A 49 -12.27 -4.24 20.97
N GLY A 50 -12.36 -3.50 19.86
CA GLY A 50 -11.52 -2.30 19.64
C GLY A 50 -10.08 -2.62 19.21
N GLN A 51 -9.80 -3.87 18.87
CA GLN A 51 -8.51 -4.30 18.36
C GLN A 51 -8.65 -4.80 16.92
N TYR A 52 -7.69 -4.41 16.11
CA TYR A 52 -7.50 -4.87 14.75
C TYR A 52 -6.62 -6.11 14.75
N GLU A 53 -7.08 -7.16 14.08
CA GLU A 53 -6.30 -8.36 13.83
C GLU A 53 -5.83 -8.36 12.38
N VAL A 54 -4.56 -8.72 12.19
CA VAL A 54 -3.97 -8.96 10.87
C VAL A 54 -3.67 -10.45 10.78
N LEU A 55 -4.30 -11.14 9.81
CA LEU A 55 -4.18 -12.58 9.64
C LEU A 55 -3.34 -12.92 8.42
N ASP A 56 -2.51 -13.96 8.52
CA ASP A 56 -1.89 -14.57 7.36
C ASP A 56 -2.89 -15.42 6.55
N ALA A 57 -2.44 -15.93 5.40
CA ALA A 57 -3.26 -16.80 4.56
C ALA A 57 -3.71 -18.13 5.23
N GLY A 58 -3.16 -18.47 6.39
CA GLY A 58 -3.54 -19.62 7.21
C GLY A 58 -4.48 -19.28 8.36
N ASN A 59 -5.03 -18.06 8.41
CA ASN A 59 -5.84 -17.52 9.52
C ASN A 59 -5.08 -17.44 10.86
N ASN A 60 -3.74 -17.38 10.83
CA ASN A 60 -2.96 -17.14 12.04
C ASN A 60 -2.85 -15.64 12.28
N ILE A 61 -3.03 -15.22 13.53
CA ILE A 61 -2.82 -13.82 13.94
C ILE A 61 -1.33 -13.49 13.79
N VAL A 62 -1.04 -12.59 12.87
CA VAL A 62 0.29 -12.00 12.69
C VAL A 62 0.48 -10.91 13.72
N ILE A 63 -0.49 -9.98 13.79
CA ILE A 63 -0.49 -8.82 14.69
C ILE A 63 -1.90 -8.57 15.22
N GLN A 64 -1.98 -8.14 16.47
CA GLN A 64 -3.21 -7.68 17.13
C GLN A 64 -2.89 -6.36 17.83
N THR A 65 -3.58 -5.29 17.46
CA THR A 65 -3.29 -3.93 17.98
C THR A 65 -4.51 -3.03 17.97
N ASP A 66 -4.55 -2.04 18.86
CA ASP A 66 -5.53 -0.96 18.85
C ASP A 66 -5.15 0.20 17.90
N ASP A 67 -3.95 0.14 17.31
CA ASP A 67 -3.40 1.18 16.46
C ASP A 67 -3.64 0.89 14.98
N TYR A 68 -4.63 1.55 14.41
CA TYR A 68 -4.97 1.38 13.00
C TYR A 68 -3.87 1.88 12.05
N TYR A 69 -3.08 2.89 12.42
CA TYR A 69 -1.98 3.35 11.58
C TYR A 69 -0.86 2.32 11.53
N LEU A 70 -0.58 1.64 12.64
CA LEU A 70 0.35 0.51 12.64
C LEU A 70 -0.13 -0.60 11.69
N VAL A 71 -1.42 -0.95 11.71
CA VAL A 71 -1.99 -1.92 10.78
C VAL A 71 -1.77 -1.50 9.32
N LYS A 72 -2.12 -0.25 8.97
CA LYS A 72 -1.92 0.28 7.62
C LYS A 72 -0.45 0.25 7.21
N TYR A 73 0.45 0.69 8.09
CA TYR A 73 1.88 0.66 7.86
C TYR A 73 2.35 -0.73 7.45
N LEU A 74 1.95 -1.75 8.20
CA LEU A 74 2.36 -3.13 7.95
C LEU A 74 1.78 -3.67 6.65
N LEU A 75 0.55 -3.33 6.30
CA LEU A 75 -0.07 -3.72 5.03
C LEU A 75 0.64 -3.08 3.84
N TYR A 76 0.99 -1.79 3.94
CA TYR A 76 1.74 -1.10 2.90
C TYR A 76 3.15 -1.69 2.75
N ALA A 77 3.83 -1.98 3.86
CA ALA A 77 5.14 -2.64 3.84
C ALA A 77 5.08 -4.08 3.31
N ASN A 78 3.95 -4.77 3.47
CA ASN A 78 3.77 -6.13 2.97
C ASN A 78 3.56 -6.22 1.45
N ARG A 79 3.58 -5.10 0.72
CA ARG A 79 3.46 -5.09 -0.74
C ARG A 79 4.47 -6.02 -1.41
N THR A 80 5.70 -6.07 -0.89
CA THR A 80 6.81 -6.92 -1.37
C THR A 80 6.97 -8.24 -0.62
N LYS A 81 6.08 -8.53 0.35
CA LYS A 81 6.10 -9.73 1.21
C LYS A 81 7.45 -9.97 1.90
N PRO A 82 7.99 -8.96 2.60
CA PRO A 82 9.29 -9.10 3.25
C PRO A 82 9.23 -10.05 4.45
N THR A 83 10.40 -10.54 4.87
CA THR A 83 10.57 -11.36 6.09
C THR A 83 10.55 -10.52 7.36
N SER A 84 10.88 -9.23 7.25
CA SER A 84 10.85 -8.28 8.36
C SER A 84 10.67 -6.86 7.83
N VAL A 85 10.24 -5.96 8.70
CA VAL A 85 10.08 -4.55 8.41
C VAL A 85 10.58 -3.72 9.59
N LEU A 86 11.22 -2.59 9.30
CA LEU A 86 11.55 -1.59 10.30
C LEU A 86 10.33 -0.72 10.57
N VAL A 87 9.97 -0.53 11.83
CA VAL A 87 8.83 0.28 12.26
C VAL A 87 9.29 1.36 13.24
N PRO A 88 8.90 2.63 13.07
CA PRO A 88 9.16 3.66 14.07
C PRO A 88 8.64 3.26 15.45
N THR A 89 9.45 3.51 16.47
CA THR A 89 9.11 3.18 17.87
C THR A 89 8.07 4.12 18.48
N VAL A 90 7.81 5.27 17.84
CA VAL A 90 6.82 6.26 18.30
C VAL A 90 5.58 6.22 17.40
N LYS A 91 4.39 6.03 18.00
CA LYS A 91 3.11 5.92 17.26
C LYS A 91 2.83 7.10 16.32
N SER A 92 3.12 8.33 16.74
CA SER A 92 2.89 9.53 15.90
C SER A 92 3.79 9.58 14.65
N GLU A 93 4.97 8.94 14.70
CA GLU A 93 5.86 8.82 13.55
C GLU A 93 5.31 7.80 12.55
N VAL A 94 4.76 6.68 13.04
CA VAL A 94 4.04 5.69 12.21
C VAL A 94 2.88 6.35 11.48
N GLU A 95 2.05 7.11 12.19
CA GLU A 95 0.94 7.88 11.60
C GLU A 95 1.41 8.86 10.53
N THR A 96 2.51 9.57 10.78
CA THR A 96 3.09 10.54 9.82
C THR A 96 3.54 9.84 8.55
N VAL A 97 4.32 8.77 8.67
CA VAL A 97 4.82 7.97 7.56
C VAL A 97 3.68 7.39 6.72
N VAL A 98 2.65 6.85 7.39
CA VAL A 98 1.45 6.36 6.70
C VAL A 98 0.80 7.48 5.91
N LYS A 99 0.51 8.64 6.53
CA LYS A 99 -0.13 9.76 5.84
C LYS A 99 0.68 10.29 4.66
N GLU A 100 2.01 10.30 4.74
CA GLU A 100 2.88 10.72 3.65
C GLU A 100 2.82 9.76 2.47
N TYR A 101 2.92 8.45 2.73
CA TYR A 101 2.78 7.45 1.68
C TYR A 101 1.38 7.48 1.06
N GLU A 102 0.35 7.62 1.88
CA GLU A 102 -1.03 7.75 1.45
C GLU A 102 -1.27 8.95 0.52
N LYS A 103 -0.64 10.10 0.80
CA LYS A 103 -0.69 11.26 -0.11
C LYS A 103 -0.08 10.94 -1.47
N LEU A 104 1.03 10.20 -1.52
CA LEU A 104 1.63 9.74 -2.77
C LEU A 104 0.66 8.85 -3.54
N LEU A 105 0.02 7.88 -2.86
CA LEU A 105 -0.98 7.00 -3.49
C LEU A 105 -2.14 7.80 -4.08
N ASP A 106 -2.68 8.76 -3.32
CA ASP A 106 -3.80 9.60 -3.76
C ASP A 106 -3.43 10.45 -4.98
N LEU A 107 -2.18 10.94 -5.05
CA LEU A 107 -1.66 11.66 -6.22
C LEU A 107 -1.57 10.73 -7.44
N ILE A 108 -1.00 9.53 -7.30
CA ILE A 108 -0.90 8.55 -8.40
C ILE A 108 -2.29 8.19 -8.92
N ILE A 109 -3.24 7.87 -8.02
CA ILE A 109 -4.63 7.55 -8.38
C ILE A 109 -5.26 8.69 -9.17
N LYS A 110 -5.10 9.93 -8.69
CA LYS A 110 -5.65 11.11 -9.35
C LYS A 110 -5.07 11.33 -10.74
N GLU A 111 -3.77 11.14 -10.92
CA GLU A 111 -3.11 11.30 -12.23
C GLU A 111 -3.57 10.22 -13.22
N VAL A 112 -3.60 8.94 -12.80
CA VAL A 112 -4.09 7.82 -13.61
C VAL A 112 -5.52 8.10 -14.07
N MET A 113 -6.42 8.40 -13.13
CA MET A 113 -7.83 8.68 -13.44
C MET A 113 -8.01 9.88 -14.38
N LYS A 114 -7.19 10.93 -14.22
CA LYS A 114 -7.22 12.10 -15.10
C LYS A 114 -6.79 11.71 -16.52
N GLU A 115 -5.72 10.94 -16.67
CA GLU A 115 -5.23 10.55 -18.01
C GLU A 115 -6.17 9.55 -18.69
N ILE A 116 -6.81 8.63 -17.94
CA ILE A 116 -7.84 7.73 -18.49
C ILE A 116 -8.95 8.55 -19.17
N LYS A 117 -9.47 9.58 -18.51
CA LYS A 117 -10.56 10.41 -19.06
C LYS A 117 -10.18 11.13 -20.36
N VAL A 118 -8.90 11.42 -20.55
CA VAL A 118 -8.37 12.11 -21.75
C VAL A 118 -8.09 11.12 -22.88
N VAL A 119 -7.46 9.98 -22.55
CA VAL A 119 -6.95 9.03 -23.55
C VAL A 119 -7.98 7.95 -23.91
N LEU A 120 -8.82 7.57 -22.96
CA LEU A 120 -9.85 6.54 -23.08
C LEU A 120 -11.22 7.11 -22.65
N PRO A 121 -11.77 8.11 -23.37
CA PRO A 121 -12.99 8.82 -22.96
C PRO A 121 -14.24 7.93 -22.88
N THR A 122 -14.26 6.80 -23.61
CA THR A 122 -15.35 5.80 -23.58
C THR A 122 -15.05 4.61 -22.66
N GLY A 123 -13.87 4.58 -22.03
CA GLY A 123 -13.45 3.50 -21.15
C GLY A 123 -14.02 3.64 -19.74
N ASP A 124 -14.27 2.51 -19.08
CA ASP A 124 -14.64 2.49 -17.67
C ASP A 124 -13.41 2.85 -16.82
N THR A 125 -13.41 4.08 -16.30
CA THR A 125 -12.29 4.62 -15.52
C THR A 125 -11.96 3.77 -14.30
N LEU A 126 -12.98 3.28 -13.60
CA LEU A 126 -12.79 2.49 -12.37
C LEU A 126 -12.22 1.11 -12.69
N LYS A 127 -12.73 0.47 -13.75
CA LYS A 127 -12.23 -0.83 -14.20
C LYS A 127 -10.75 -0.74 -14.59
N VAL A 128 -10.37 0.26 -15.39
CA VAL A 128 -8.98 0.42 -15.86
C VAL A 128 -8.04 0.78 -14.71
N SER A 129 -8.44 1.69 -13.82
CA SER A 129 -7.62 2.03 -12.65
C SER A 129 -7.42 0.81 -11.75
N ASN A 130 -8.49 0.06 -11.45
CA ASN A 130 -8.40 -1.13 -10.60
C ASN A 130 -7.48 -2.21 -11.21
N GLN A 131 -7.50 -2.39 -12.54
CA GLN A 131 -6.58 -3.33 -13.19
C GLN A 131 -5.12 -2.92 -13.03
N ILE A 132 -4.80 -1.62 -13.13
CA ILE A 132 -3.45 -1.10 -12.90
C ILE A 132 -3.04 -1.39 -11.45
N PHE A 133 -3.82 -0.91 -10.48
CA PHE A 133 -3.48 -0.99 -9.05
C PHE A 133 -3.40 -2.43 -8.53
N ASN A 134 -4.30 -3.31 -8.97
CA ASN A 134 -4.25 -4.72 -8.59
C ASN A 134 -3.01 -5.45 -9.13
N ARG A 135 -2.54 -5.10 -10.35
CA ARG A 135 -1.36 -5.74 -10.93
C ARG A 135 -0.07 -5.42 -10.19
N ILE A 136 0.02 -4.23 -9.59
CA ILE A 136 1.18 -3.77 -8.81
C ILE A 136 0.98 -3.90 -7.30
N ASN A 137 -0.09 -4.57 -6.87
CA ASN A 137 -0.47 -4.76 -5.47
C ASN A 137 -0.52 -3.44 -4.67
N LEU A 138 -1.01 -2.38 -5.31
CA LEU A 138 -1.07 -1.03 -4.73
C LEU A 138 -2.49 -0.75 -4.24
N THR A 139 -2.78 -1.19 -3.02
CA THR A 139 -4.08 -0.98 -2.37
C THR A 139 -4.00 0.19 -1.41
N ARG A 140 -4.99 1.09 -1.44
CA ARG A 140 -5.17 2.18 -0.47
C ARG A 140 -6.06 1.67 0.67
N TYR A 141 -5.52 1.59 1.89
CA TYR A 141 -6.23 1.14 3.11
C TYR A 141 -6.66 2.31 4.00
#